data_AF-A0A8K0U8S4-F1
#
_entry.id   AF-A0A8K0U8S4-F1
#
_cell.length_a   1.000
_cell.length_b   1.000
_cell.length_c   1.000
_cell.angle_alpha   90.00
_cell.angle_beta   90.00
_cell.angle_gamma   90.00
#
_symmetry.space_group_name_H-M   'P 1'
#
loop_
_entity.id
_entity.type
_entity.pdbx_description
1 polymer ?
#
loop_
_entity_poly.entity_id
_entity_poly.type
_entity_poly.pdbx_seq_one_letter_code
_entity_poly.pdbx_strand_id
1 'polypeptide(L)'
;MSTTRRVKAMGVWMDPLTTQRSLVHPTLTVEQVVGAVKQDVISNVEKAYGLTLDDTANMDTQYFPHANPSDSVSSFPQLVSLITPTEAQSRHIKERLSSLQAAEKENQDLRIRNRDLANSLVDTLNTPTSSTSKPKSGKGKAKGKEKPQQEEDNDSDSIKELRGMIEQLHEALAKEKAERAEELAKEKAERIAEMAKEKADRADDIEALRQVTVSLIPLHLRVLLDLGRKKVLDILNADSWEDLRGERNVYQLADVVMSGLAKVQSRPSRGAISFLCSYNNVRRQGNAAAHTAAEDEIRAAVMSKPIGSQDRKFLEQIFSFIFLHPV
;
A
#
# COMPACT_ATOMS: atom_id res chain seq x y z
N MET A 1 9.38 32.19 23.12
CA MET A 1 8.44 31.06 23.01
C MET A 1 9.25 29.81 22.73
N SER A 2 9.29 28.84 23.64
CA SER A 2 10.02 27.59 23.45
C SER A 2 9.23 26.69 22.51
N THR A 3 9.78 26.33 21.36
CA THR A 3 9.19 25.35 20.45
C THR A 3 9.40 23.95 21.02
N THR A 4 8.43 23.48 21.81
CA THR A 4 8.45 22.12 22.37
C THR A 4 8.49 21.10 21.23
N ARG A 5 9.58 20.35 21.13
CA ARG A 5 9.81 19.33 20.09
C ARG A 5 8.78 18.21 20.25
N ARG A 6 7.88 18.06 19.27
CA ARG A 6 6.89 16.95 19.24
C ARG A 6 7.59 15.62 18.91
N VAL A 7 7.09 14.53 19.48
CA VAL A 7 7.57 13.17 19.23
C VAL A 7 6.68 12.50 18.18
N LYS A 8 7.26 11.70 17.29
CA LYS A 8 6.52 10.95 16.28
C LYS A 8 6.11 9.59 16.85
N ALA A 9 4.81 9.30 16.83
CA ALA A 9 4.28 7.97 17.11
C ALA A 9 3.58 7.43 15.86
N MET A 10 3.74 6.13 15.60
CA MET A 10 3.14 5.46 14.45
C MET A 10 2.35 4.26 14.92
N GLY A 11 1.07 4.21 14.56
CA GLY A 11 0.22 3.03 14.69
C GLY A 11 0.20 2.27 13.39
N VAL A 12 0.45 0.98 13.48
CA VAL A 12 0.42 0.07 12.35
C VAL A 12 -0.59 -1.01 12.68
N TRP A 13 -1.66 -1.07 11.90
CA TRP A 13 -2.53 -2.23 11.90
C TRP A 13 -1.79 -3.39 11.21
N MET A 14 -1.96 -4.63 11.70
CA MET A 14 -1.33 -5.82 11.10
C MET A 14 -1.79 -6.17 9.66
N ASP A 15 -2.54 -5.28 9.01
CA ASP A 15 -2.74 -5.23 7.56
C ASP A 15 -2.07 -3.94 7.04
N PRO A 16 -1.05 -4.01 6.16
CA PRO A 16 -0.22 -2.87 5.74
C PRO A 16 -0.98 -1.70 5.09
N LEU A 17 -2.26 -1.87 4.75
CA LEU A 17 -3.08 -0.84 4.12
C LEU A 17 -3.54 0.28 5.07
N THR A 18 -3.42 0.08 6.39
CA THR A 18 -3.86 1.06 7.40
C THR A 18 -2.75 1.37 8.40
N THR A 19 -1.88 2.31 8.03
CA THR A 19 -0.92 2.95 8.94
C THR A 19 -1.40 4.34 9.32
N GLN A 20 -1.32 4.69 10.61
CA GLN A 20 -1.66 6.02 11.11
C GLN A 20 -0.45 6.64 11.82
N ARG A 21 -0.19 7.91 11.54
CA ARG A 21 0.89 8.67 12.16
C ARG A 21 0.32 9.79 13.01
N SER A 22 0.78 9.89 14.25
CA SER A 22 0.34 10.92 15.19
C SER A 22 1.54 11.65 15.77
N LEU A 23 1.46 12.98 15.79
CA LEU A 23 2.45 13.84 16.46
C LEU A 23 2.02 14.07 17.90
N VAL A 24 2.76 13.50 18.85
CA VAL A 24 2.39 13.48 20.26
C VAL A 24 3.26 14.41 21.10
N HIS A 25 2.68 14.89 22.21
CA HIS A 25 3.39 15.75 23.15
C HIS A 25 4.39 14.91 23.97
N PRO A 26 5.64 15.37 24.17
CA PRO A 26 6.69 14.59 24.83
C PRO A 26 6.40 14.24 26.30
N THR A 27 5.47 14.95 26.94
CA THR A 27 5.09 14.72 28.34
C THR A 27 4.13 13.54 28.53
N LEU A 28 3.60 12.98 27.45
CA LEU A 28 2.71 11.82 27.53
C LEU A 28 3.50 10.55 27.85
N THR A 29 2.84 9.61 28.52
CA THR A 29 3.40 8.28 28.76
C THR A 29 3.28 7.40 27.50
N VAL A 30 4.08 6.34 27.44
CA VAL A 30 3.99 5.34 26.36
C VAL A 30 2.57 4.78 26.27
N GLU A 31 1.95 4.43 27.39
CA GLU A 31 0.58 3.90 27.44
C GLU A 31 -0.45 4.87 26.84
N GLN A 32 -0.38 6.15 27.21
CA GLN A 32 -1.30 7.18 26.70
C GLN A 32 -1.15 7.36 25.18
N VAL A 33 0.09 7.37 24.69
CA VAL A 33 0.38 7.51 23.26
C VAL A 33 -0.10 6.28 22.49
N VAL A 34 0.19 5.07 22.99
CA VAL A 34 -0.24 3.82 22.37
C VAL A 34 -1.76 3.72 22.34
N GLY A 35 -2.45 4.09 23.43
CA GLY A 35 -3.91 4.11 23.50
C GLY A 35 -4.54 5.09 22.50
N ALA A 36 -4.00 6.30 22.40
CA ALA A 36 -4.48 7.31 21.44
C ALA A 36 -4.25 6.85 19.98
N VAL A 37 -3.05 6.37 19.68
CA VAL A 37 -2.70 5.83 18.36
C VAL A 37 -3.59 4.63 18.00
N LYS A 38 -3.89 3.76 18.97
CA LYS A 38 -4.81 2.63 18.79
C LYS A 38 -6.20 3.10 18.37
N GLN A 39 -6.75 4.10 19.05
CA GLN A 39 -8.05 4.67 18.71
C GLN A 39 -8.06 5.33 17.32
N ASP A 40 -7.00 6.07 16.96
CA ASP A 40 -6.88 6.69 15.64
C ASP A 40 -6.82 5.62 14.53
N VAL A 41 -6.04 4.55 14.73
CA VAL A 41 -5.96 3.42 13.77
C VAL A 41 -7.32 2.75 13.62
N ILE A 42 -8.01 2.45 14.73
CA ILE A 42 -9.35 1.83 14.71
C ILE A 42 -10.33 2.71 13.92
N SER A 43 -10.39 4.00 14.23
CA SER A 43 -11.28 4.95 13.53
C SER A 43 -11.01 5.00 12.03
N ASN A 44 -9.73 4.95 11.63
CA ASN A 44 -9.36 4.87 10.22
C ASN A 44 -9.79 3.55 9.56
N VAL A 45 -9.62 2.42 10.25
CA VAL A 45 -10.06 1.10 9.76
C VAL A 45 -11.59 1.08 9.61
N GLU A 46 -12.33 1.56 10.60
CA GLU A 46 -13.79 1.68 10.55
C GLU A 46 -14.26 2.54 9.38
N LYS A 47 -13.61 3.69 9.17
CA LYS A 47 -13.91 4.58 8.05
C LYS A 47 -13.53 3.98 6.70
N ALA A 48 -12.36 3.36 6.58
CA ALA A 48 -11.86 2.80 5.33
C ALA A 48 -12.72 1.64 4.84
N TYR A 49 -13.21 0.81 5.75
CA TYR A 49 -14.00 -0.38 5.41
C TYR A 49 -15.51 -0.19 5.60
N GLY A 50 -15.94 0.95 6.15
CA GLY A 50 -17.34 1.24 6.44
C GLY A 50 -17.95 0.23 7.40
N LEU A 51 -17.23 -0.07 8.49
CA LEU A 51 -17.61 -1.05 9.51
C LEU A 51 -17.47 -0.45 10.92
N THR A 52 -18.08 -1.10 11.90
CA THR A 52 -17.92 -0.78 13.32
C THR A 52 -17.24 -1.97 13.99
N LEU A 53 -16.14 -1.73 14.70
CA LEU A 53 -15.39 -2.77 15.41
C LEU A 53 -15.86 -2.82 16.86
N ASP A 54 -16.53 -3.91 17.21
CA ASP A 54 -16.88 -4.18 18.60
C ASP A 54 -15.63 -4.59 19.39
N ASP A 55 -15.62 -4.31 20.70
CA ASP A 55 -14.62 -4.82 21.64
C ASP A 55 -13.16 -4.45 21.31
N THR A 56 -12.94 -3.17 20.99
CA THR A 56 -11.62 -2.61 20.69
C THR A 56 -10.63 -2.67 21.86
N ALA A 57 -11.15 -2.76 23.08
CA ALA A 57 -10.35 -2.92 24.29
C ALA A 57 -9.50 -4.20 24.23
N ASN A 58 -10.05 -5.30 23.69
CA ASN A 58 -9.42 -6.62 23.67
C ASN A 58 -8.45 -6.87 22.51
N MET A 59 -8.20 -5.88 21.65
CA MET A 59 -7.16 -5.99 20.62
C MET A 59 -5.76 -6.01 21.24
N ASP A 60 -4.96 -7.02 20.89
CA ASP A 60 -3.57 -7.10 21.32
C ASP A 60 -2.77 -5.93 20.74
N THR A 61 -1.97 -5.29 21.59
CA THR A 61 -1.21 -4.09 21.22
C THR A 61 0.22 -4.25 21.66
N GLN A 62 1.12 -4.29 20.69
CA GLN A 62 2.57 -4.37 20.91
C GLN A 62 3.18 -3.04 20.50
N TYR A 63 4.31 -2.66 21.08
CA TYR A 63 5.00 -1.44 20.68
C TYR A 63 6.52 -1.57 20.75
N PHE A 64 7.18 -0.82 19.88
CA PHE A 64 8.62 -0.85 19.64
C PHE A 64 9.21 0.57 19.68
N PRO A 65 10.37 0.77 20.32
CA PRO A 65 11.10 -0.21 21.13
C PRO A 65 10.32 -0.62 22.39
N HIS A 66 10.69 -1.75 23.01
CA HIS A 66 10.06 -2.19 24.24
C HIS A 66 10.34 -1.17 25.35
N ALA A 67 9.27 -0.68 25.98
CA ALA A 67 9.30 0.40 26.96
C ALA A 67 8.31 0.11 28.09
N ASN A 68 8.57 0.64 29.28
CA ASN A 68 7.62 0.55 30.38
C ASN A 68 6.42 1.45 30.04
N PRO A 69 5.15 1.01 30.17
CA PRO A 69 3.98 1.82 29.85
C PRO A 69 3.96 3.20 30.52
N SER A 70 4.53 3.30 31.73
CA SER A 70 4.64 4.53 32.51
C SER A 70 5.79 5.45 32.10
N ASP A 71 6.70 5.03 31.23
CA ASP A 71 7.82 5.86 30.78
C ASP A 71 7.32 7.02 29.91
N SER A 72 8.05 8.14 29.95
CA SER A 72 7.80 9.29 29.07
C SER A 72 8.15 8.94 27.63
N VAL A 73 7.26 9.31 26.69
CA VAL A 73 7.51 9.10 25.25
C VAL A 73 8.71 9.89 24.73
N SER A 74 9.17 10.92 25.45
CA SER A 74 10.36 11.69 25.10
C SER A 74 11.65 10.86 25.01
N SER A 75 11.72 9.75 25.74
CA SER A 75 12.83 8.78 25.67
C SER A 75 12.80 7.91 24.41
N PHE A 76 11.69 7.93 23.66
CA PHE A 76 11.45 7.07 22.50
C PHE A 76 11.17 7.94 21.26
N PRO A 77 12.21 8.37 20.52
CA PRO A 77 12.04 9.31 19.41
C PRO A 77 11.17 8.78 18.27
N GLN A 78 11.00 7.46 18.19
CA GLN A 78 10.12 6.77 17.26
C GLN A 78 9.45 5.62 18.02
N LEU A 79 8.20 5.83 18.44
CA LEU A 79 7.37 4.79 19.03
C LEU A 79 6.46 4.22 17.95
N VAL A 80 6.56 2.92 17.71
CA VAL A 80 5.70 2.20 16.77
C VAL A 80 4.79 1.26 17.55
N SER A 81 3.49 1.36 17.38
CA SER A 81 2.52 0.43 17.97
C SER A 81 1.94 -0.48 16.88
N LEU A 82 2.09 -1.80 17.05
CA LEU A 82 1.42 -2.81 16.25
C LEU A 82 0.11 -3.19 16.94
N ILE A 83 -1.00 -3.05 16.23
CA ILE A 83 -2.33 -3.38 16.71
C ILE A 83 -2.82 -4.62 15.96
N THR A 84 -3.12 -5.66 16.71
CA THR A 84 -3.59 -6.94 16.17
C THR A 84 -5.09 -7.07 16.46
N PRO A 85 -5.95 -7.09 15.42
CA PRO A 85 -7.37 -7.38 15.61
C PRO A 85 -7.59 -8.76 16.22
N THR A 86 -8.69 -8.91 16.94
CA THR A 86 -9.16 -10.23 17.38
C THR A 86 -9.52 -11.10 16.16
N GLU A 87 -9.62 -12.42 16.36
CA GLU A 87 -9.98 -13.33 15.26
C GLU A 87 -11.37 -12.98 14.69
N ALA A 88 -12.32 -12.60 15.55
CA ALA A 88 -13.67 -12.19 15.13
C ALA A 88 -13.64 -10.91 14.29
N GLN A 89 -12.91 -9.89 14.73
CA GLN A 89 -12.72 -8.64 13.97
C GLN A 89 -12.01 -8.91 12.64
N SER A 90 -10.97 -9.74 12.66
CA SER A 90 -10.24 -10.15 11.45
C SER A 90 -11.15 -10.83 10.43
N ARG A 91 -12.05 -11.69 10.91
CA ARG A 91 -13.05 -12.37 10.06
C ARG A 91 -14.02 -11.37 9.44
N HIS A 92 -14.55 -10.46 10.26
CA HIS A 92 -15.49 -9.42 9.80
C HIS A 92 -14.85 -8.48 8.75
N ILE A 93 -13.61 -8.06 8.98
CA ILE A 93 -12.84 -7.25 8.02
C ILE A 93 -12.64 -8.02 6.70
N LYS A 94 -12.26 -9.30 6.76
CA LYS A 94 -12.08 -10.14 5.56
C LYS A 94 -13.37 -10.33 4.76
N GLU A 95 -14.50 -10.54 5.44
CA GLU A 95 -15.81 -10.64 4.80
C GLU A 95 -16.18 -9.32 4.10
N ARG A 96 -15.95 -8.18 4.76
CA ARG A 96 -16.20 -6.86 4.19
C ARG A 96 -15.31 -6.58 2.98
N LEU A 97 -14.02 -6.89 3.06
CA LEU A 97 -13.07 -6.79 1.95
C LEU A 97 -13.51 -7.62 0.75
N SER A 98 -13.94 -8.86 0.99
CA SER A 98 -14.43 -9.75 -0.07
C SER A 98 -15.67 -9.19 -0.76
N SER A 99 -16.59 -8.60 0.03
CA SER A 99 -17.78 -7.93 -0.49
C SER A 99 -17.44 -6.68 -1.32
N LEU A 100 -16.49 -5.87 -0.87
CA LEU A 100 -16.04 -4.67 -1.60
C LEU A 100 -15.34 -5.04 -2.91
N GLN A 101 -14.48 -6.07 -2.92
CA GLN A 101 -13.83 -6.56 -4.14
C GLN A 101 -14.85 -7.08 -5.16
N ALA A 102 -15.89 -7.78 -4.71
CA ALA A 102 -16.97 -8.24 -5.58
C ALA A 102 -17.73 -7.05 -6.20
N ALA A 103 -18.06 -6.02 -5.41
CA ALA A 103 -18.74 -4.82 -5.87
C ALA A 103 -17.86 -3.97 -6.82
N GLU A 104 -16.55 -3.90 -6.59
CA GLU A 104 -15.62 -3.22 -7.48
C GLU A 104 -15.53 -3.92 -8.84
N LYS A 105 -15.44 -5.26 -8.84
CA LYS A 105 -15.46 -6.07 -10.05
C LYS A 105 -16.76 -5.85 -10.85
N GLU A 106 -17.91 -5.85 -10.18
CA GLU A 106 -19.19 -5.55 -10.82
C GLU A 106 -19.23 -4.15 -11.43
N ASN A 107 -18.74 -3.14 -10.71
CA ASN A 107 -18.62 -1.76 -11.23
C ASN A 107 -17.68 -1.68 -12.45
N GLN A 108 -16.58 -2.44 -12.44
CA GLN A 108 -15.67 -2.53 -13.57
C GLN A 108 -16.36 -3.15 -14.80
N ASP A 109 -17.12 -4.23 -14.61
CA ASP A 109 -17.90 -4.87 -15.67
C ASP A 109 -18.97 -3.92 -16.24
N LEU A 110 -19.64 -3.14 -15.38
CA LEU A 110 -20.59 -2.11 -15.81
C LEU A 110 -19.92 -0.99 -16.62
N ARG A 111 -18.72 -0.55 -16.22
CA ARG A 111 -17.94 0.45 -16.99
C ARG A 111 -17.58 -0.06 -18.38
N ILE A 112 -17.19 -1.33 -18.49
CA ILE A 112 -16.89 -1.96 -19.78
C ILE A 112 -18.16 -2.01 -20.65
N ARG A 113 -19.29 -2.50 -20.12
CA ARG A 113 -20.57 -2.53 -20.85
C ARG A 113 -21.02 -1.15 -21.31
N ASN A 114 -20.92 -0.14 -20.45
CA ASN A 114 -21.29 1.24 -20.80
C ASN A 114 -20.40 1.80 -21.91
N ARG A 115 -19.11 1.48 -21.89
CA ARG A 115 -18.17 1.85 -22.96
C ARG A 115 -18.54 1.16 -24.28
N ASP A 116 -18.87 -0.13 -24.24
CA ASP A 116 -19.24 -0.90 -25.43
C ASP A 116 -20.56 -0.40 -26.04
N LEU A 117 -21.56 -0.09 -25.20
CA LEU A 117 -22.81 0.53 -25.62
C LEU A 117 -22.59 1.91 -26.25
N ALA A 118 -21.74 2.74 -25.65
CA ALA A 118 -21.40 4.05 -26.21
C ALA A 118 -20.73 3.93 -27.59
N ASN A 119 -19.81 2.98 -27.76
CA ASN A 119 -19.18 2.71 -29.06
C ASN A 119 -20.22 2.21 -30.09
N SER A 120 -21.11 1.30 -29.71
CA SER A 120 -22.18 0.79 -30.58
C SER A 120 -23.14 1.90 -31.04
N LEU A 121 -23.47 2.86 -30.18
CA LEU A 121 -24.27 4.03 -30.54
C LEU A 121 -23.55 4.92 -31.56
N VAL A 122 -22.25 5.14 -31.39
CA VAL A 122 -21.43 5.88 -32.36
C VAL A 122 -21.42 5.18 -33.71
N ASP A 123 -21.29 3.85 -33.75
CA ASP A 123 -21.33 3.08 -35.00
C ASP A 123 -22.70 3.17 -35.68
N THR A 124 -23.78 3.18 -34.90
CA THR A 124 -25.17 3.33 -35.41
C THR A 124 -25.42 4.73 -35.97
N LEU A 125 -24.81 5.77 -35.41
CA LEU A 125 -24.90 7.15 -35.93
C LEU A 125 -24.02 7.35 -37.18
N ASN A 126 -22.87 6.69 -37.23
CA ASN A 126 -21.93 6.78 -38.35
C ASN A 126 -22.29 5.87 -39.52
N THR A 127 -23.21 4.91 -39.34
CA THR A 127 -23.74 4.13 -40.46
C THR A 127 -24.67 5.03 -41.27
N PRO A 128 -24.30 5.43 -42.50
CA PRO A 128 -25.14 6.31 -43.30
C PRO A 128 -26.46 5.59 -43.57
N THR A 129 -27.56 6.18 -43.11
CA THR A 129 -28.92 5.73 -43.40
C THR A 129 -29.12 5.74 -44.90
N SER A 130 -28.93 4.58 -45.54
CA SER A 130 -29.16 4.36 -46.96
C SER A 130 -30.67 4.26 -47.20
N SER A 131 -31.35 5.40 -47.15
CA SER A 131 -32.73 5.49 -47.59
C SER A 131 -32.99 6.87 -48.20
N THR A 132 -33.22 6.86 -49.53
CA THR A 132 -34.19 7.68 -50.28
C THR A 132 -34.19 9.20 -50.04
N SER A 133 -34.05 10.10 -51.02
CA SER A 133 -34.41 10.06 -52.44
C SER A 133 -33.85 11.33 -53.10
N LYS A 134 -33.25 11.19 -54.28
CA LYS A 134 -32.77 12.31 -55.13
C LYS A 134 -33.91 13.27 -55.51
N PRO A 135 -33.79 14.59 -55.29
CA PRO A 135 -34.52 15.57 -56.09
C PRO A 135 -33.75 15.82 -57.40
N LYS A 136 -34.50 15.76 -58.50
CA LYS A 136 -34.04 16.02 -59.87
C LYS A 136 -33.50 17.44 -60.03
N SER A 137 -32.48 17.52 -60.87
CA SER A 137 -31.94 18.72 -61.52
C SER A 137 -33.03 19.63 -62.11
N GLY A 138 -33.05 20.90 -61.68
CA GLY A 138 -33.76 22.00 -62.33
C GLY A 138 -32.77 23.07 -62.75
N LYS A 139 -32.33 23.02 -64.01
CA LYS A 139 -31.39 23.96 -64.64
C LYS A 139 -32.20 25.16 -65.17
N GLY A 140 -32.34 26.20 -64.37
CA GLY A 140 -33.01 27.45 -64.74
C GLY A 140 -32.01 28.58 -65.01
N LYS A 141 -31.69 28.80 -66.27
CA LYS A 141 -30.86 29.91 -66.77
C LYS A 141 -31.81 31.07 -67.08
N ALA A 142 -31.84 32.12 -66.27
CA ALA A 142 -32.60 33.33 -66.57
C ALA A 142 -31.68 34.56 -66.44
N LYS A 143 -31.46 35.18 -67.59
CA LYS A 143 -30.68 36.38 -67.83
C LYS A 143 -31.66 37.55 -67.66
N GLY A 144 -31.66 38.21 -66.51
CA GLY A 144 -32.47 39.39 -66.22
C GLY A 144 -31.57 40.58 -65.94
N LYS A 145 -31.45 41.46 -66.93
CA LYS A 145 -30.84 42.78 -66.84
C LYS A 145 -31.92 43.70 -66.27
N GLU A 146 -31.71 44.31 -65.10
CA GLU A 146 -32.46 45.50 -64.71
C GLU A 146 -31.67 46.27 -63.63
N LYS A 147 -31.33 47.52 -63.95
CA LYS A 147 -30.97 48.59 -63.01
C LYS A 147 -32.29 49.14 -62.44
N PRO A 148 -32.35 49.46 -61.15
CA PRO A 148 -32.21 50.85 -60.69
C PRO A 148 -31.36 50.94 -59.41
N GLN A 149 -30.19 51.60 -59.39
CA GLN A 149 -30.04 53.02 -59.00
C GLN A 149 -31.20 53.60 -58.17
N GLN A 150 -31.10 53.44 -56.84
CA GLN A 150 -31.49 54.35 -55.75
C GLN A 150 -32.00 53.57 -54.53
N GLU A 151 -31.09 52.94 -53.78
CA GLU A 151 -31.31 52.51 -52.38
C GLU A 151 -29.99 52.46 -51.56
N GLU A 152 -28.91 53.08 -52.07
CA GLU A 152 -27.53 52.96 -51.55
C GLU A 152 -27.29 53.66 -50.19
N ASP A 153 -28.23 54.47 -49.70
CA ASP A 153 -28.08 55.14 -48.40
C ASP A 153 -28.65 54.32 -47.22
N ASN A 154 -29.56 53.36 -47.44
CA ASN A 154 -30.12 52.53 -46.34
C ASN A 154 -29.28 51.28 -46.04
N ASP A 155 -28.60 50.72 -47.05
CA ASP A 155 -27.71 49.55 -46.89
C ASP A 155 -26.37 49.92 -46.24
N SER A 156 -25.90 51.16 -46.42
CA SER A 156 -24.67 51.69 -45.83
C SER A 156 -24.73 51.71 -44.29
N ASP A 157 -25.86 52.16 -43.75
CA ASP A 157 -26.10 52.19 -42.30
C ASP A 157 -26.25 50.78 -41.73
N SER A 158 -26.93 49.89 -42.45
CA SER A 158 -27.06 48.46 -42.08
C SER A 158 -25.69 47.74 -42.05
N ILE A 159 -24.80 48.03 -43.00
CA ILE A 159 -23.44 47.48 -43.05
C ILE A 159 -22.57 48.02 -41.90
N LYS A 160 -22.72 49.30 -41.54
CA LYS A 160 -22.04 49.87 -40.36
C LYS A 160 -22.52 49.22 -39.07
N GLU A 161 -23.82 48.99 -38.93
CA GLU A 161 -24.40 48.31 -37.76
C GLU A 161 -23.87 46.87 -37.64
N LEU A 162 -23.85 46.12 -38.75
CA LEU A 162 -23.30 44.76 -38.79
C LEU A 162 -21.81 44.72 -38.44
N ARG A 163 -21.01 45.69 -38.91
CA ARG A 163 -19.60 45.79 -38.51
C ARG A 163 -19.44 46.05 -37.01
N GLY A 164 -20.25 46.95 -36.44
CA GLY A 164 -20.28 47.20 -35.00
C GLY A 164 -20.62 45.94 -34.20
N MET A 165 -21.61 45.16 -34.65
CA MET A 165 -21.96 43.88 -34.02
C MET A 165 -20.84 42.83 -34.11
N ILE A 166 -20.16 42.73 -35.26
CA ILE A 166 -19.01 41.82 -35.43
C ILE A 166 -17.87 42.20 -34.48
N GLU A 167 -17.61 43.50 -34.32
CA GLU A 167 -16.55 44.01 -33.45
C GLU A 167 -16.87 43.73 -31.97
N GLN A 168 -18.13 43.94 -31.56
CA GLN A 168 -18.62 43.57 -30.22
C GLN A 168 -18.54 42.06 -29.98
N LEU A 169 -18.88 41.23 -30.97
CA LEU A 169 -18.75 39.77 -30.89
C LEU A 169 -17.28 39.34 -30.75
N HIS A 170 -16.36 39.97 -31.49
CA HIS A 170 -14.93 39.68 -31.37
C HIS A 170 -14.38 40.07 -29.99
N GLU A 171 -14.80 41.22 -29.44
CA GLU A 171 -14.39 41.65 -28.10
C GLU A 171 -14.94 40.71 -27.02
N ALA A 172 -16.22 40.34 -27.11
CA ALA A 172 -16.84 39.38 -26.20
C ALA A 172 -16.14 38.01 -26.25
N LEU A 173 -15.81 37.52 -27.45
CA LEU A 173 -15.13 36.25 -27.65
C LEU A 173 -13.67 36.29 -27.18
N ALA A 174 -12.98 37.43 -27.33
CA ALA A 174 -11.64 37.61 -26.77
C ALA A 174 -11.66 37.61 -25.24
N LYS A 175 -12.66 38.27 -24.63
CA LYS A 175 -12.88 38.29 -23.18
C LYS A 175 -13.19 36.90 -22.64
N GLU A 176 -14.12 36.17 -23.26
CA GLU A 176 -14.47 34.80 -22.86
C GLU A 176 -13.26 33.85 -22.97
N LYS A 177 -12.46 33.98 -24.04
CA LYS A 177 -11.22 33.20 -24.18
C LYS A 177 -10.20 33.51 -23.09
N ALA A 178 -10.07 34.78 -22.69
CA ALA A 178 -9.17 35.18 -21.62
C ALA A 178 -9.63 34.61 -20.27
N GLU A 179 -10.92 34.74 -19.94
CA GLU A 179 -11.52 34.21 -18.71
C GLU A 179 -11.37 32.67 -18.64
N ARG A 180 -11.66 31.97 -19.74
CA ARG A 180 -11.50 30.51 -19.81
C ARG A 180 -10.04 30.07 -19.72
N ALA A 181 -9.11 30.84 -20.27
CA ALA A 181 -7.68 30.55 -20.15
C ALA A 181 -7.19 30.73 -18.70
N GLU A 182 -7.69 31.74 -17.99
CA GLU A 182 -7.40 31.96 -16.57
C GLU A 182 -7.97 30.84 -15.70
N GLU A 183 -9.23 30.44 -15.92
CA GLU A 183 -9.86 29.34 -15.19
C GLU A 183 -9.10 28.02 -15.39
N LEU A 184 -8.72 27.71 -16.63
CA LEU A 184 -7.96 26.49 -16.96
C LEU A 184 -6.54 26.53 -16.37
N ALA A 185 -5.93 27.71 -16.28
CA ALA A 185 -4.64 27.88 -15.60
C ALA A 185 -4.76 27.64 -14.10
N LYS A 186 -5.84 28.11 -13.46
CA LYS A 186 -6.13 27.89 -12.05
C LYS A 186 -6.40 26.41 -11.77
N GLU A 187 -7.24 25.75 -12.55
CA GLU A 187 -7.53 24.30 -12.41
C GLU A 187 -6.25 23.47 -12.56
N LYS A 188 -5.39 23.80 -13.53
CA LYS A 188 -4.08 23.14 -13.69
C LYS A 188 -3.18 23.33 -12.48
N ALA A 189 -3.13 24.54 -11.91
CA ALA A 189 -2.32 24.82 -10.74
C ALA A 189 -2.82 24.03 -9.51
N GLU A 190 -4.13 24.00 -9.30
CA GLU A 190 -4.77 23.22 -8.22
C GLU A 190 -4.49 21.72 -8.39
N ARG A 191 -4.62 21.17 -9.59
CA ARG A 191 -4.35 19.76 -9.87
C ARG A 191 -2.87 19.38 -9.72
N ILE A 192 -1.95 20.28 -10.08
CA ILE A 192 -0.51 20.09 -9.84
C ILE A 192 -0.23 20.06 -8.34
N ALA A 193 -0.84 20.96 -7.56
CA ALA A 193 -0.68 21.00 -6.11
C ALA A 193 -1.25 19.73 -5.45
N GLU A 194 -2.41 19.26 -5.91
CA GLU A 194 -3.02 18.01 -5.46
C GLU A 194 -2.13 16.79 -5.76
N MET A 195 -1.62 16.66 -6.99
CA MET A 195 -0.68 15.59 -7.36
C MET A 195 0.62 15.65 -6.55
N ALA A 196 1.11 16.85 -6.22
CA ALA A 196 2.31 17.01 -5.40
C ALA A 196 2.05 16.54 -3.96
N LYS A 197 0.88 16.85 -3.40
CA LYS A 197 0.44 16.38 -2.08
C LYS A 197 0.31 14.85 -2.06
N GLU A 198 -0.40 14.26 -3.01
CA GLU A 198 -0.54 12.80 -3.10
C GLU A 198 0.82 12.09 -3.22
N LYS A 199 1.77 12.66 -3.96
CA LYS A 199 3.13 12.09 -4.07
C LYS A 199 3.88 12.14 -2.75
N ALA A 200 3.72 13.22 -1.98
CA ALA A 200 4.31 13.33 -0.65
C ALA A 200 3.72 12.29 0.31
N ASP A 201 2.38 12.16 0.33
CA ASP A 201 1.68 11.18 1.17
C ASP A 201 2.09 9.74 0.81
N ARG A 202 2.16 9.40 -0.49
CA ARG A 202 2.65 8.07 -0.93
C ARG A 202 4.10 7.81 -0.58
N ALA A 203 4.97 8.82 -0.65
CA ALA A 203 6.38 8.67 -0.27
C ALA A 203 6.50 8.34 1.23
N ASP A 204 5.66 8.96 2.05
CA ASP A 204 5.55 8.67 3.46
C ASP A 204 5.05 7.25 3.72
N ASP A 205 4.00 6.79 3.05
CA ASP A 205 3.48 5.42 3.18
C ASP A 205 4.51 4.36 2.77
N ILE A 206 5.23 4.59 1.66
CA ILE A 206 6.30 3.70 1.21
C ILE A 206 7.38 3.57 2.29
N GLU A 207 7.72 4.66 2.98
CA GLU A 207 8.70 4.62 4.07
C GLU A 207 8.17 3.87 5.30
N ALA A 208 6.88 4.01 5.64
CA ALA A 208 6.27 3.21 6.71
C ALA A 208 6.32 1.71 6.38
N LEU A 209 5.94 1.32 5.16
CA LEU A 209 5.98 -0.06 4.71
C LEU A 209 7.40 -0.64 4.74
N ARG A 210 8.41 0.16 4.40
CA ARG A 210 9.82 -0.24 4.54
C ARG A 210 10.19 -0.50 5.99
N GLN A 211 9.78 0.37 6.91
CA GLN A 211 10.08 0.18 8.34
C GLN A 211 9.42 -1.09 8.89
N VAL A 212 8.15 -1.34 8.54
CA VAL A 212 7.45 -2.57 8.91
C VAL A 212 8.14 -3.80 8.32
N THR A 213 8.51 -3.76 7.04
CA THR A 213 9.23 -4.88 6.40
C THR A 213 10.54 -5.18 7.12
N VAL A 214 11.30 -4.15 7.51
CA VAL A 214 12.56 -4.30 8.25
C VAL A 214 12.33 -4.88 9.65
N SER A 215 11.25 -4.49 10.34
CA SER A 215 10.93 -5.03 11.67
C SER A 215 10.42 -6.47 11.66
N LEU A 216 9.88 -6.95 10.52
CA LEU A 216 9.47 -8.35 10.35
C LEU A 216 10.65 -9.31 10.10
N ILE A 217 11.78 -8.84 9.55
CA ILE A 217 12.93 -9.69 9.22
C ILE A 217 13.40 -10.54 10.43
N PRO A 218 13.63 -9.98 11.63
CA PRO A 218 14.03 -10.79 12.79
C PRO A 218 13.00 -11.86 13.17
N LEU A 219 11.71 -11.60 12.97
CA LEU A 219 10.63 -12.56 13.25
C LEU A 219 10.72 -13.76 12.30
N HIS A 220 10.81 -13.52 10.99
CA HIS A 220 10.90 -14.59 10.00
C HIS A 220 12.18 -15.42 10.17
N LEU A 221 13.30 -14.77 10.50
CA LEU A 221 14.54 -15.47 10.80
C LEU A 221 14.45 -16.28 12.11
N ARG A 222 13.66 -15.83 13.09
CA ARG A 222 13.40 -16.63 14.30
C ARG A 222 12.60 -17.88 13.97
N VAL A 223 11.54 -17.77 13.16
CA VAL A 223 10.76 -18.91 12.67
C VAL A 223 11.68 -19.94 12.02
N LEU A 224 12.59 -19.51 11.14
CA LEU A 224 13.57 -20.39 10.52
C LEU A 224 14.39 -21.19 11.53
N LEU A 225 14.87 -20.55 12.59
CA LEU A 225 15.65 -21.23 13.62
C LEU A 225 14.81 -22.18 14.46
N ASP A 226 13.53 -21.88 14.70
CA ASP A 226 12.65 -22.77 15.45
C ASP A 226 12.22 -23.98 14.60
N LEU A 227 11.94 -23.80 13.30
CA LEU A 227 11.75 -24.89 12.34
C LEU A 227 13.00 -25.78 12.22
N GLY A 228 14.19 -25.18 12.21
CA GLY A 228 15.45 -25.92 12.20
C GLY A 228 15.64 -26.79 13.43
N ARG A 229 15.29 -26.27 14.61
CA ARG A 229 15.31 -27.05 15.86
C ARG A 229 14.30 -28.18 15.83
N LYS A 230 13.07 -27.91 15.38
CA LYS A 230 12.03 -28.92 15.22
C LYS A 230 12.49 -30.07 14.33
N LYS A 231 13.03 -29.77 13.14
CA LYS A 231 13.55 -30.79 12.23
C LYS A 231 14.67 -31.64 12.84
N VAL A 232 15.54 -31.04 13.66
CA VAL A 232 16.56 -31.78 14.41
C VAL A 232 15.92 -32.70 15.45
N LEU A 233 14.94 -32.22 16.21
CA LEU A 233 14.22 -33.06 17.19
C LEU A 233 13.55 -34.26 16.53
N ASP A 234 12.89 -34.03 15.39
CA ASP A 234 12.24 -35.08 14.61
C ASP A 234 13.25 -36.15 14.14
N ILE A 235 14.43 -35.75 13.66
CA ILE A 235 15.48 -36.68 13.21
C ILE A 235 16.11 -37.46 14.37
N LEU A 236 16.26 -36.82 15.53
CA LEU A 236 16.90 -37.42 16.71
C LEU A 236 15.92 -38.16 17.62
N ASN A 237 14.62 -38.13 17.31
CA ASN A 237 13.53 -38.65 18.15
C ASN A 237 13.60 -38.12 19.59
N ALA A 238 13.75 -36.80 19.73
CA ALA A 238 13.75 -36.13 21.03
C ALA A 238 12.47 -35.32 21.23
N ASP A 239 11.92 -35.33 22.44
CA ASP A 239 10.63 -34.71 22.75
C ASP A 239 10.68 -33.18 22.74
N SER A 240 11.75 -32.59 23.29
CA SER A 240 11.93 -31.14 23.36
C SER A 240 13.39 -30.71 23.17
N TRP A 241 13.58 -29.43 22.83
CA TRP A 241 14.92 -28.86 22.67
C TRP A 241 15.67 -28.76 24.00
N GLU A 242 14.93 -28.49 25.08
CA GLU A 242 15.43 -28.41 26.44
C GLU A 242 15.93 -29.78 26.93
N ASP A 243 15.21 -30.86 26.64
CA ASP A 243 15.63 -32.23 26.97
C ASP A 243 16.86 -32.66 26.17
N LEU A 244 16.87 -32.35 24.86
CA LEU A 244 18.03 -32.59 24.01
C LEU A 244 19.25 -31.79 24.47
N ARG A 245 19.05 -30.56 25.00
CA ARG A 245 20.13 -29.73 25.54
C ARG A 245 20.64 -30.28 26.88
N GLY A 246 19.76 -30.55 27.84
CA GLY A 246 20.14 -30.87 29.22
C GLY A 246 21.14 -29.87 29.79
N GLU A 247 22.22 -30.37 30.42
CA GLU A 247 23.30 -29.56 30.99
C GLU A 247 24.41 -29.20 29.96
N ARG A 248 24.24 -29.57 28.69
CA ARG A 248 25.28 -29.38 27.67
C ARG A 248 25.45 -27.90 27.33
N ASN A 249 26.70 -27.47 27.20
CA ASN A 249 27.00 -26.17 26.60
C ASN A 249 26.73 -26.18 25.08
N VAL A 250 26.74 -25.01 24.45
CA VAL A 250 26.40 -24.85 23.03
C VAL A 250 27.27 -25.72 22.12
N TYR A 251 28.56 -25.86 22.41
CA TYR A 251 29.49 -26.64 21.59
C TYR A 251 29.23 -28.14 21.73
N GLN A 252 29.03 -28.61 22.95
CA GLN A 252 28.67 -30.01 23.24
C GLN A 252 27.32 -30.38 22.59
N LEU A 253 26.33 -29.50 22.68
CA LEU A 253 25.05 -29.71 22.01
C LEU A 253 25.23 -29.76 20.49
N ALA A 254 26.04 -28.87 19.92
CA ALA A 254 26.33 -28.88 18.49
C ALA A 254 27.04 -30.18 18.05
N ASP A 255 27.93 -30.74 18.87
CA ASP A 255 28.58 -32.03 18.61
C ASP A 255 27.58 -33.20 18.58
N VAL A 256 26.66 -33.24 19.55
CA VAL A 256 25.60 -34.25 19.62
C VAL A 256 24.70 -34.15 18.38
N VAL A 257 24.24 -32.94 18.04
CA VAL A 257 23.41 -32.70 16.86
C VAL A 257 24.15 -33.08 15.58
N MET A 258 25.40 -32.66 15.41
CA MET A 258 26.20 -33.00 14.23
C MET A 258 26.39 -34.52 14.06
N SER A 259 26.60 -35.23 15.17
CA SER A 259 26.77 -36.69 15.16
C SER A 259 25.47 -37.39 14.79
N GLY A 260 24.33 -36.93 15.34
CA GLY A 260 23.02 -37.47 15.01
C GLY A 260 22.58 -37.20 13.57
N LEU A 261 23.00 -36.05 12.99
CA LEU A 261 22.77 -35.71 11.59
C LEU A 261 23.77 -36.36 10.62
N ALA A 262 24.65 -37.26 11.05
CA ALA A 262 25.74 -37.80 10.21
C ALA A 262 25.27 -38.51 8.93
N LYS A 263 24.06 -39.08 8.95
CA LYS A 263 23.45 -39.78 7.81
C LYS A 263 22.56 -38.88 6.93
N VAL A 264 22.40 -37.60 7.29
CA VAL A 264 21.55 -36.67 6.56
C VAL A 264 22.36 -36.02 5.43
N GLN A 265 21.93 -36.22 4.20
CA GLN A 265 22.64 -35.77 2.99
C GLN A 265 22.84 -34.24 2.94
N SER A 266 21.80 -33.47 3.29
CA SER A 266 21.81 -32.00 3.31
C SER A 266 22.09 -31.41 4.70
N ARG A 267 22.95 -32.06 5.50
CA ARG A 267 23.28 -31.57 6.85
C ARG A 267 23.99 -30.19 6.80
N PRO A 268 23.63 -29.24 7.68
CA PRO A 268 24.36 -27.99 7.80
C PRO A 268 25.81 -28.19 8.26
N SER A 269 26.67 -27.20 8.03
CA SER A 269 28.01 -27.19 8.61
C SER A 269 27.97 -27.11 10.14
N ARG A 270 29.07 -27.53 10.79
CA ARG A 270 29.24 -27.41 12.25
C ARG A 270 29.00 -25.97 12.75
N GLY A 271 29.44 -24.96 11.99
CA GLY A 271 29.22 -23.56 12.34
C GLY A 271 27.74 -23.17 12.32
N ALA A 272 26.99 -23.63 11.31
CA ALA A 272 25.54 -23.41 11.23
C ALA A 272 24.78 -24.14 12.34
N ILE A 273 25.16 -25.37 12.69
CA ILE A 273 24.58 -26.09 13.82
C ILE A 273 24.90 -25.38 15.16
N SER A 274 26.14 -24.94 15.36
CA SER A 274 26.50 -24.14 16.54
C SER A 274 25.69 -22.85 16.62
N PHE A 275 25.48 -22.17 15.48
CA PHE A 275 24.65 -20.99 15.38
C PHE A 275 23.19 -21.28 15.79
N LEU A 276 22.61 -22.39 15.31
CA LEU A 276 21.26 -22.87 15.67
C LEU A 276 21.12 -23.22 17.16
N CYS A 277 22.16 -23.81 17.75
CA CYS A 277 22.20 -24.19 19.17
C CYS A 277 22.39 -22.98 20.10
N SER A 278 23.01 -21.90 19.61
CA SER A 278 23.30 -20.71 20.40
C SER A 278 22.08 -19.80 20.64
N TYR A 279 22.17 -18.96 21.67
CA TYR A 279 21.22 -17.86 21.92
C TYR A 279 21.68 -16.57 21.21
N ASN A 280 21.64 -16.59 19.88
CA ASN A 280 22.14 -15.54 19.00
C ASN A 280 21.23 -14.30 18.92
N ASN A 281 21.69 -13.26 18.21
CA ASN A 281 20.96 -11.99 18.06
C ASN A 281 19.60 -12.16 17.36
N VAL A 282 19.49 -13.07 16.39
CA VAL A 282 18.20 -13.38 15.73
C VAL A 282 17.20 -13.88 16.77
N ARG A 283 17.63 -14.76 17.68
CA ARG A 283 16.77 -15.27 18.74
C ARG A 283 16.35 -14.22 19.77
N ARG A 284 17.20 -13.22 20.04
CA ARG A 284 16.92 -12.11 20.97
C ARG A 284 16.01 -11.05 20.37
N GLN A 285 16.16 -10.79 19.08
CA GLN A 285 15.40 -9.76 18.35
C GLN A 285 14.05 -10.29 17.85
N GLY A 286 13.92 -11.60 17.66
CA GLY A 286 12.66 -12.22 17.25
C GLY A 286 11.68 -12.38 18.41
N ASN A 287 10.39 -12.31 18.09
CA ASN A 287 9.30 -12.67 19.00
C ASN A 287 9.07 -14.19 18.96
N ALA A 288 8.97 -14.84 20.12
CA ALA A 288 8.63 -16.25 20.21
C ALA A 288 7.23 -16.57 19.66
N ALA A 289 6.28 -15.62 19.72
CA ALA A 289 4.90 -15.80 19.25
C ALA A 289 4.74 -15.74 17.72
N ALA A 290 5.76 -15.28 16.98
CA ALA A 290 5.72 -15.25 15.53
C ALA A 290 5.99 -16.65 14.98
N HIS A 291 4.95 -17.45 14.75
CA HIS A 291 5.07 -18.85 14.31
C HIS A 291 4.58 -19.11 12.87
N THR A 292 4.19 -18.09 12.11
CA THR A 292 3.38 -18.28 10.89
C THR A 292 4.00 -17.73 9.60
N ALA A 293 5.32 -17.51 9.55
CA ALA A 293 5.96 -17.02 8.31
C ALA A 293 5.96 -18.09 7.20
N ALA A 294 5.58 -17.70 5.99
CA ALA A 294 5.64 -18.56 4.81
C ALA A 294 7.09 -18.81 4.35
N GLU A 295 7.35 -19.88 3.62
CA GLU A 295 8.70 -20.22 3.14
C GLU A 295 9.35 -19.08 2.36
N ASP A 296 8.61 -18.45 1.45
CA ASP A 296 9.13 -17.36 0.62
C ASP A 296 9.49 -16.12 1.45
N GLU A 297 8.73 -15.83 2.50
CA GLU A 297 8.99 -14.72 3.42
C GLU A 297 10.24 -14.98 4.25
N ILE A 298 10.43 -16.23 4.69
CA ILE A 298 11.64 -16.68 5.37
C ILE A 298 12.84 -16.58 4.42
N ARG A 299 12.70 -17.04 3.16
CA ARG A 299 13.75 -16.94 2.15
C ARG A 299 14.13 -15.49 1.90
N ALA A 300 13.16 -14.59 1.73
CA ALA A 300 13.40 -13.17 1.55
C ALA A 300 14.14 -12.56 2.76
N ALA A 301 13.74 -12.93 3.99
CA ALA A 301 14.42 -12.49 5.21
C ALA A 301 15.88 -12.95 5.29
N VAL A 302 16.18 -14.20 4.88
CA VAL A 302 17.56 -14.69 4.78
C VAL A 302 18.36 -13.87 3.76
N MET A 303 17.79 -13.64 2.57
CA MET A 303 18.46 -12.92 1.49
C MET A 303 18.67 -11.43 1.78
N SER A 304 17.89 -10.83 2.69
CA SER A 304 18.06 -9.45 3.15
C SER A 304 19.36 -9.21 3.94
N LYS A 305 19.99 -10.27 4.47
CA LYS A 305 21.24 -10.13 5.22
C LYS A 305 22.40 -9.75 4.29
N PRO A 306 23.42 -9.02 4.77
CA PRO A 306 24.55 -8.63 3.94
C PRO A 306 25.21 -9.83 3.26
N ILE A 307 25.44 -9.72 1.95
CA ILE A 307 26.15 -10.74 1.17
C ILE A 307 27.55 -10.93 1.78
N GLY A 308 27.98 -12.18 1.92
CA GLY A 308 29.29 -12.53 2.48
C GLY A 308 29.35 -12.56 4.00
N SER A 309 28.33 -12.06 4.71
CA SER A 309 28.26 -12.19 6.17
C SER A 309 28.18 -13.67 6.58
N GLN A 310 28.86 -14.01 7.68
CA GLN A 310 28.88 -15.39 8.18
C GLN A 310 27.49 -15.84 8.64
N ASP A 311 26.73 -14.94 9.28
CA ASP A 311 25.35 -15.19 9.71
C ASP A 311 24.46 -15.56 8.52
N ARG A 312 24.56 -14.84 7.39
CA ARG A 312 23.81 -15.16 6.18
C ARG A 312 24.13 -16.56 5.68
N LYS A 313 25.41 -16.93 5.60
CA LYS A 313 25.83 -18.29 5.17
C LYS A 313 25.25 -19.38 6.08
N PHE A 314 25.21 -19.14 7.40
CA PHE A 314 24.62 -20.09 8.34
C PHE A 314 23.10 -20.19 8.17
N LEU A 315 22.41 -19.06 8.00
CA LEU A 315 20.98 -19.01 7.76
C LEU A 315 20.58 -19.71 6.44
N GLU A 316 21.34 -19.51 5.36
CA GLU A 316 21.12 -20.18 4.06
C GLU A 316 21.27 -21.71 4.17
N GLN A 317 22.27 -22.19 4.93
CA GLN A 317 22.44 -23.62 5.17
C GLN A 317 21.32 -24.21 6.00
N ILE A 318 20.84 -23.50 7.02
CA ILE A 318 19.70 -23.92 7.85
C ILE A 318 18.42 -23.93 6.99
N PHE A 319 18.21 -22.92 6.16
CA PHE A 319 17.10 -22.86 5.21
C PHE A 319 17.10 -24.07 4.26
N SER A 320 18.26 -24.35 3.65
CA SER A 320 18.44 -25.49 2.75
C SER A 320 18.15 -26.80 3.47
N PHE A 321 18.67 -26.96 4.69
CA PHE A 321 18.40 -28.14 5.51
C PHE A 321 16.92 -28.32 5.84
N ILE A 322 16.15 -27.26 6.04
CA ILE A 322 14.72 -27.34 6.39
C ILE A 322 13.86 -27.64 5.16
N PHE A 323 14.00 -26.85 4.10
CA PHE A 323 13.05 -26.83 2.98
C PHE A 323 13.50 -27.60 1.74
N LEU A 324 14.81 -27.78 1.54
CA LEU A 324 15.30 -28.59 0.42
C LEU A 324 15.38 -30.05 0.88
N HIS A 325 14.38 -30.84 0.46
CA HIS A 325 14.43 -32.28 0.63
C HIS A 325 15.64 -32.87 -0.11
N PRO A 326 16.28 -33.91 0.44
CA PRO A 326 17.10 -34.78 -0.39
C PRO A 326 16.16 -35.40 -1.44
N VAL A 327 16.40 -35.06 -2.71
CA VAL A 327 15.86 -35.82 -3.85
C VAL A 327 16.59 -37.15 -3.91
#